data_AF-L7JH19-F1
#
_entry.id   AF-L7JH19-F1
#
_cell.length_a   1.000
_cell.length_b   1.000
_cell.length_c   1.000
_cell.angle_alpha   90.00
_cell.angle_beta   90.00
_cell.angle_gamma   90.00
#
_symmetry.space_group_name_H-M   'P 1'
#
loop_
_entity.id
_entity.type
_entity.pdbx_description
1 polymer ?
#
loop_
_entity_poly.entity_id
_entity_poly.type
_entity_poly.pdbx_seq_one_letter_code
_entity_poly.pdbx_strand_id
1 'polypeptide(L)'
;MSVHLKELLCNRLWVHNPLIYGAILFYEDGKGRLSIEVGVKNMLDAQFTWRELLSTRQAEEQAEQDSAATTTTTPLCFKIEVTLLRPENVPGTAAYVHETMYSDRIYDPRTFEIGLEQGRWEIKQPETSVITNKSTPYARRLTFEPSIFPGAGNFKKGEPRRLLRLYRFDEWKSFYSEEIRG
;
A
#
# COMPACT_ATOMS: atom_id res chain seq x y z
N MET A 1 -12.89 -11.05 -9.08
CA MET A 1 -11.44 -10.77 -8.95
C MET A 1 -10.71 -11.74 -9.85
N SER A 2 -9.97 -11.23 -10.82
CA SER A 2 -9.22 -12.00 -11.78
C SER A 2 -8.12 -12.83 -11.09
N VAL A 3 -7.89 -14.04 -11.60
CA VAL A 3 -6.80 -14.92 -11.13
C VAL A 3 -5.45 -14.20 -11.29
N HIS A 4 -5.31 -13.46 -12.38
CA HIS A 4 -4.11 -12.69 -12.70
C HIS A 4 -3.76 -11.63 -11.64
N LEU A 5 -4.72 -10.81 -11.19
CA LEU A 5 -4.44 -9.79 -10.18
C LEU A 5 -4.06 -10.41 -8.82
N LYS A 6 -4.69 -11.53 -8.45
CA LYS A 6 -4.32 -12.25 -7.22
C LYS A 6 -2.89 -12.74 -7.28
N GLU A 7 -2.49 -13.39 -8.36
CA GLU A 7 -1.13 -13.88 -8.57
C GLU A 7 -0.08 -12.77 -8.53
N LEU A 8 -0.44 -11.55 -8.91
CA LEU A 8 0.45 -10.40 -8.92
C LEU A 8 0.59 -9.71 -7.56
N LEU A 9 -0.49 -9.62 -6.78
CA LEU A 9 -0.51 -8.86 -5.52
C LEU A 9 -0.34 -9.73 -4.26
N CYS A 10 -0.92 -10.92 -4.24
CA CYS A 10 -1.06 -11.72 -3.02
C CYS A 10 0.25 -12.37 -2.58
N ASN A 11 0.30 -12.73 -1.30
CA ASN A 11 1.41 -13.48 -0.68
C ASN A 11 2.78 -12.79 -0.82
N ARG A 12 2.78 -11.46 -1.03
CA ARG A 12 3.98 -10.62 -1.10
C ARG A 12 3.85 -9.48 -0.11
N LEU A 13 4.95 -9.19 0.58
CA LEU A 13 5.06 -7.99 1.39
C LEU A 13 5.45 -6.82 0.47
N TRP A 14 4.62 -5.78 0.46
CA TRP A 14 4.86 -4.55 -0.27
C TRP A 14 5.30 -3.46 0.71
N VAL A 15 6.53 -2.96 0.59
CA VAL A 15 7.10 -1.99 1.54
C VAL A 15 7.31 -0.62 0.89
N HIS A 16 6.94 0.46 1.56
CA HIS A 16 7.18 1.83 1.04
C HIS A 16 8.68 2.22 1.13
N ASN A 17 9.36 1.75 2.17
CA ASN A 17 10.76 2.05 2.48
C ASN A 17 11.40 0.81 3.14
N PRO A 18 12.70 0.51 2.92
CA PRO A 18 13.40 -0.61 3.55
C PRO A 18 13.44 -0.57 5.09
N LEU A 19 13.11 0.56 5.73
CA LEU A 19 12.92 0.63 7.18
C LEU A 19 11.51 0.22 7.65
N ILE A 20 10.67 -0.30 6.75
CA ILE A 20 9.33 -0.86 7.04
C ILE A 20 8.41 0.15 7.75
N TYR A 21 8.50 1.43 7.39
CA TYR A 21 7.56 2.42 7.95
C TYR A 21 6.14 2.27 7.42
N GLY A 22 5.96 1.63 6.26
CA GLY A 22 4.66 1.39 5.66
C GLY A 22 4.68 0.08 4.88
N ALA A 23 3.76 -0.81 5.19
CA ALA A 23 3.67 -2.10 4.54
C ALA A 23 2.23 -2.50 4.20
N ILE A 24 2.10 -3.28 3.13
CA ILE A 24 0.84 -3.83 2.64
C ILE A 24 1.02 -5.31 2.35
N LEU A 25 0.04 -6.11 2.74
CA LEU A 25 -0.06 -7.52 2.39
C LEU A 25 -1.47 -7.80 1.86
N PHE A 26 -1.56 -8.48 0.72
CA PHE A 26 -2.81 -8.94 0.13
C PHE A 26 -2.92 -10.45 0.30
N TYR A 27 -4.12 -10.91 0.64
CA TYR A 27 -4.48 -12.32 0.73
C TYR A 27 -5.48 -12.70 -0.36
N GLU A 28 -5.41 -13.95 -0.80
CA GLU A 28 -6.22 -14.48 -1.90
C GLU A 28 -7.73 -14.55 -1.61
N ASP A 29 -8.10 -14.55 -0.33
CA ASP A 29 -9.48 -14.54 0.17
C ASP A 29 -10.15 -13.16 0.06
N GLY A 30 -9.45 -12.16 -0.48
CA GLY A 30 -9.94 -10.79 -0.59
C GLY A 30 -9.75 -9.97 0.69
N LYS A 31 -8.92 -10.43 1.62
CA LYS A 31 -8.46 -9.63 2.77
C LYS A 31 -7.04 -9.12 2.56
N GLY A 32 -6.61 -8.24 3.45
CA GLY A 32 -5.25 -7.79 3.53
C GLY A 32 -4.93 -7.11 4.84
N ARG A 33 -3.68 -6.70 4.98
CA ARG A 33 -3.17 -5.96 6.14
C ARG A 33 -2.43 -4.73 5.67
N LEU A 34 -2.70 -3.61 6.33
CA LEU A 34 -2.08 -2.32 6.09
C LEU A 34 -1.45 -1.83 7.39
N SER A 35 -0.14 -1.58 7.39
CA SER A 35 0.56 -1.08 8.56
C SER A 35 1.36 0.18 8.28
N ILE A 36 1.46 1.03 9.30
CA ILE A 36 2.37 2.16 9.36
C ILE A 36 3.07 2.09 10.71
N GLU A 37 4.39 1.99 10.71
CA GLU A 37 5.23 2.04 11.90
C GLU A 37 6.05 3.32 11.86
N VAL A 38 6.02 4.10 12.94
CA VAL A 38 6.76 5.36 13.03
C VAL A 38 7.40 5.45 14.41
N GLY A 39 8.73 5.34 14.47
CA GLY A 39 9.47 5.26 15.73
C GLY A 39 9.18 3.95 16.47
N VAL A 40 8.79 4.04 17.75
CA VAL A 40 8.44 2.87 18.60
C VAL A 40 6.93 2.60 18.66
N LYS A 41 6.13 3.28 17.84
CA LYS A 41 4.66 3.18 17.87
C LYS A 41 4.13 2.71 16.53
N ASN A 42 3.26 1.71 16.58
CA ASN A 42 2.39 1.38 15.45
C ASN A 42 1.43 2.56 15.29
N MET A 43 1.49 3.24 14.14
CA MET A 43 0.60 4.36 13.87
C MET A 43 -0.69 3.89 13.22
N LEU A 44 -0.62 2.83 12.42
CA LEU A 44 -1.74 2.12 11.82
C LEU A 44 -1.39 0.64 11.78
N ASP A 45 -2.32 -0.21 12.20
CA ASP A 45 -2.26 -1.66 11.98
C ASP A 45 -3.69 -2.14 11.77
N ALA A 46 -4.09 -2.25 10.51
CA ALA A 46 -5.47 -2.49 10.13
C ALA A 46 -5.58 -3.67 9.17
N GLN A 47 -6.60 -4.49 9.40
CA GLN A 47 -7.07 -5.42 8.39
C GLN A 47 -7.97 -4.67 7.40
N PHE A 48 -8.03 -5.14 6.17
CA PHE A 48 -8.95 -4.62 5.17
C PHE A 48 -9.53 -5.73 4.31
N THR A 49 -10.66 -5.46 3.67
CA THR A 49 -11.16 -6.23 2.54
C THR A 49 -10.89 -5.48 1.24
N TRP A 50 -10.63 -6.20 0.16
CA TRP A 50 -10.39 -5.63 -1.15
C TRP A 50 -11.05 -6.45 -2.25
N ARG A 51 -11.42 -5.76 -3.33
CA ARG A 51 -11.91 -6.37 -4.55
C ARG A 51 -11.47 -5.57 -5.76
N GLU A 52 -11.22 -6.29 -6.85
CA GLU A 52 -11.04 -5.68 -8.16
C GLU A 52 -12.37 -5.11 -8.65
N LEU A 53 -12.33 -3.87 -9.12
CA LEU A 53 -13.40 -3.25 -9.87
C LEU A 53 -13.09 -3.42 -11.35
N LEU A 54 -14.08 -3.80 -12.14
CA LEU A 54 -13.94 -3.88 -13.60
C LEU A 54 -13.56 -2.49 -14.13
N SER A 55 -12.34 -2.34 -14.62
CA SER A 55 -11.91 -1.13 -15.30
C SER A 55 -12.41 -1.17 -16.74
N THR A 56 -13.15 -0.15 -17.18
CA THR A 56 -13.64 -0.05 -18.56
C THR A 56 -12.51 -0.13 -19.61
N ARG A 57 -11.27 0.22 -19.22
CA ARG A 57 -10.08 0.17 -20.10
C ARG A 57 -9.52 -1.23 -20.36
N GLN A 58 -9.73 -2.20 -19.47
CA GLN A 58 -9.24 -3.57 -19.71
C GLN A 58 -9.95 -4.22 -20.90
N ALA A 59 -11.19 -3.80 -21.22
CA ALA A 59 -11.90 -4.31 -22.38
C ALA A 59 -11.34 -3.78 -23.72
N GLU A 60 -10.62 -2.65 -23.72
CA GLU A 60 -10.05 -2.04 -24.93
C GLU A 60 -8.57 -2.40 -25.11
N GLU A 61 -7.78 -2.44 -24.04
CA GLU A 61 -6.34 -2.73 -24.12
C GLU A 61 -6.03 -4.22 -24.40
N GLN A 62 -6.94 -5.14 -24.07
CA GLN A 62 -6.80 -6.56 -24.47
C GLN A 62 -6.94 -6.76 -25.99
N ALA A 63 -7.56 -5.82 -26.72
CA ALA A 63 -7.72 -5.91 -28.17
C ALA A 63 -6.52 -5.33 -28.95
N GLU A 64 -5.67 -4.51 -28.32
CA GLU A 64 -4.57 -3.80 -29.00
C GLU A 64 -3.18 -4.37 -28.68
N GLN A 65 -3.02 -5.21 -27.65
CA GLN A 65 -1.72 -5.81 -27.29
C GLN A 65 -1.22 -6.90 -28.25
N ASP A 66 -2.03 -7.38 -29.20
CA ASP A 66 -1.61 -8.38 -30.18
C ASP A 66 -0.79 -7.82 -31.36
N SER A 67 -0.43 -6.52 -31.37
CA SER A 67 0.19 -5.90 -32.55
C SER A 67 1.41 -4.99 -32.36
N ALA A 68 2.01 -4.85 -31.17
CA ALA A 68 3.25 -4.08 -31.07
C ALA A 68 4.23 -4.60 -30.02
N ALA A 69 5.19 -5.41 -30.47
CA ALA A 69 6.44 -5.64 -29.77
C ALA A 69 7.26 -4.35 -29.75
N THR A 70 7.19 -3.58 -28.67
CA THR A 70 8.18 -2.55 -28.35
C THR A 70 8.35 -2.47 -26.84
N THR A 71 9.60 -2.51 -26.39
CA THR A 71 10.13 -2.56 -25.03
C THR A 71 9.85 -1.30 -24.19
N THR A 72 8.58 -0.95 -24.06
CA THR A 72 8.10 0.03 -23.08
C THR A 72 7.26 -0.74 -22.07
N THR A 73 7.80 -0.98 -20.86
CA THR A 73 7.09 -1.67 -19.79
C THR A 73 5.98 -0.77 -19.27
N THR A 74 4.86 -0.70 -19.98
CA THR A 74 3.67 0.04 -19.54
C THR A 74 3.19 -0.57 -18.22
N PRO A 75 2.94 0.23 -17.16
CA PRO A 75 2.44 -0.29 -15.90
C PRO A 75 1.11 -1.00 -16.12
N LEU A 76 0.97 -2.21 -15.57
CA LEU A 76 -0.33 -2.89 -15.52
C LEU A 76 -1.22 -2.11 -14.56
N CYS A 77 -2.33 -1.58 -15.05
CA CYS A 77 -3.22 -0.71 -14.28
C CYS A 77 -4.52 -1.44 -13.91
N PHE A 78 -4.91 -1.34 -12.65
CA PHE A 78 -6.14 -1.94 -12.12
C PHE A 78 -6.91 -0.93 -11.29
N LYS A 79 -8.22 -1.14 -11.15
CA LYS A 79 -9.03 -0.44 -10.15
C LYS A 79 -9.38 -1.41 -9.05
N ILE A 80 -9.14 -1.03 -7.80
CA ILE A 80 -9.55 -1.81 -6.64
C ILE A 80 -10.35 -0.95 -5.68
N GLU A 81 -11.28 -1.58 -4.97
CA GLU A 81 -11.93 -1.00 -3.81
C GLU A 81 -11.34 -1.66 -2.57
N VAL A 82 -10.98 -0.86 -1.57
CA VAL A 82 -10.46 -1.30 -0.28
C VAL A 82 -11.32 -0.71 0.84
N THR A 83 -11.69 -1.54 1.81
CA THR A 83 -12.44 -1.14 3.01
C THR A 83 -11.68 -1.61 4.24
N LEU A 84 -11.31 -0.68 5.13
CA LEU A 84 -10.67 -1.07 6.39
C LEU A 84 -11.70 -1.74 7.32
N LEU A 85 -11.26 -2.76 8.05
CA LEU A 85 -12.08 -3.46 9.02
C LEU A 85 -11.98 -2.79 10.39
N ARG A 86 -13.10 -2.69 11.08
CA ARG A 86 -13.12 -2.24 12.47
C ARG A 86 -12.44 -3.29 13.34
N PRO A 87 -11.52 -2.90 14.23
CA PRO A 87 -10.93 -3.83 15.18
C PRO A 87 -12.02 -4.37 16.12
N GLU A 88 -11.84 -5.59 16.60
CA GLU A 88 -12.66 -6.10 17.70
C GLU A 88 -12.28 -5.34 18.98
N ASN A 89 -13.24 -4.62 19.55
CA ASN A 89 -13.02 -3.68 20.64
C ASN A 89 -12.77 -4.41 21.96
N VAL A 90 -11.51 -4.78 22.19
CA VAL A 90 -11.04 -5.30 23.47
C VAL A 90 -10.29 -4.19 24.22
N PRO A 91 -10.86 -3.64 25.32
CA PRO A 91 -10.19 -2.63 26.14
C PRO A 91 -8.79 -3.08 26.56
N GLY A 92 -7.82 -2.16 26.51
CA GLY A 92 -6.43 -2.44 26.88
C GLY A 92 -5.55 -3.02 25.77
N THR A 93 -6.10 -3.27 24.58
CA THR A 93 -5.32 -3.69 23.40
C THR A 93 -4.83 -2.50 22.59
N ALA A 94 -3.75 -2.68 21.82
CA ALA A 94 -3.28 -1.68 20.87
C ALA A 94 -4.40 -1.28 19.88
N ALA A 95 -5.21 -2.24 19.45
CA ALA A 95 -6.34 -2.04 18.55
C ALA A 95 -7.37 -1.01 19.09
N TYR A 96 -7.67 -1.06 20.40
CA TYR A 96 -8.55 -0.10 21.07
C TYR A 96 -7.98 1.32 21.05
N VAL A 97 -6.67 1.46 21.29
CA VAL A 97 -5.99 2.77 21.24
C VAL A 97 -6.07 3.36 19.82
N HIS A 98 -5.91 2.53 18.79
CA HIS A 98 -6.01 2.97 17.39
C HIS A 98 -7.42 3.44 16.99
N GLU A 99 -8.49 2.75 17.40
CA GLU A 99 -9.87 3.19 17.10
C GLU A 99 -10.15 4.61 17.63
N THR A 100 -9.63 4.95 18.82
CA THR A 100 -9.80 6.29 19.37
C THR A 100 -9.11 7.38 18.55
N MET A 101 -8.13 7.03 17.71
CA MET A 101 -7.35 7.97 16.90
C MET A 101 -8.03 8.35 15.57
N TYR A 102 -8.95 7.54 15.06
CA TYR A 102 -9.56 7.73 13.73
C TYR A 102 -11.02 8.17 13.79
N SER A 103 -11.48 8.84 12.74
CA SER A 103 -12.90 9.09 12.51
C SER A 103 -13.55 7.87 11.85
N ASP A 104 -14.87 7.72 11.98
CA ASP A 104 -15.60 6.58 11.41
C ASP A 104 -15.44 6.45 9.89
N ARG A 105 -15.19 7.57 9.21
CA ARG A 105 -14.99 7.63 7.76
C ARG A 105 -13.78 6.83 7.26
N ILE A 106 -12.84 6.50 8.14
CA ILE A 106 -11.70 5.67 7.76
C ILE A 106 -12.12 4.25 7.32
N TYR A 107 -13.28 3.79 7.78
CA TYR A 107 -13.86 2.48 7.48
C TYR A 107 -14.78 2.53 6.27
N ASP A 108 -14.98 3.69 5.65
CA ASP A 108 -15.75 3.78 4.41
C ASP A 108 -14.96 3.11 3.27
N PRO A 109 -15.62 2.43 2.33
CA PRO A 109 -14.98 1.90 1.13
C PRO A 109 -14.29 3.02 0.34
N ARG A 110 -13.06 2.75 -0.11
CA ARG A 110 -12.26 3.68 -0.91
C ARG A 110 -11.79 3.00 -2.19
N THR A 111 -11.89 3.71 -3.30
CA THR A 111 -11.43 3.23 -4.61
C THR A 111 -10.04 3.76 -4.90
N PHE A 112 -9.21 2.91 -5.48
CA PHE A 112 -7.83 3.20 -5.86
C PHE A 112 -7.59 2.75 -7.29
N GLU A 113 -6.90 3.59 -8.05
CA GLU A 113 -6.20 3.14 -9.24
C GLU A 113 -4.81 2.64 -8.78
N ILE A 114 -4.48 1.41 -9.16
CA ILE A 114 -3.19 0.82 -8.82
C ILE A 114 -2.40 0.51 -10.08
N GLY A 115 -1.09 0.79 -10.04
CA GLY A 115 -0.15 0.46 -11.11
C GLY A 115 0.84 -0.58 -10.63
N LEU A 116 1.14 -1.57 -11.47
CA LEU A 116 2.16 -2.58 -11.21
C LEU A 116 3.25 -2.55 -12.28
N GLU A 117 4.48 -2.37 -11.84
CA GLU A 117 5.66 -2.29 -12.69
C GLU A 117 6.70 -3.32 -12.29
N GLN A 118 7.33 -3.94 -13.29
CA GLN A 118 8.53 -4.75 -13.12
C GLN A 118 9.75 -3.91 -13.50
N GLY A 119 10.80 -3.96 -12.68
CA GLY A 119 12.00 -3.18 -12.91
C GLY A 119 12.98 -3.32 -11.77
N ARG A 120 14.09 -2.59 -11.82
CA ARG A 120 15.09 -2.55 -10.75
C ARG A 120 14.95 -1.23 -9.98
N TRP A 121 14.32 -1.28 -8.81
CA TRP A 121 14.04 -0.12 -7.99
C TRP A 121 14.99 -0.04 -6.81
N GLU A 122 15.86 0.98 -6.82
CA GLU A 122 16.77 1.25 -5.72
C GLU A 122 16.13 2.20 -4.72
N ILE A 123 15.85 1.70 -3.51
CA ILE A 123 15.26 2.53 -2.46
C ILE A 123 16.39 3.10 -1.59
N LYS A 124 16.55 4.42 -1.62
CA LYS A 124 17.47 5.11 -0.71
C LYS A 124 16.88 5.06 0.71
N GLN A 125 17.66 4.54 1.66
CA GLN A 125 17.35 4.73 3.07
C GLN A 125 17.33 6.23 3.37
N PRO A 126 16.42 6.73 4.23
CA PRO A 126 16.55 8.08 4.76
C PRO A 126 17.92 8.18 5.43
N GLU A 127 18.59 9.33 5.31
CA GLU A 127 19.87 9.61 5.97
C GLU A 127 19.70 9.53 7.50
N THR A 128 19.72 8.32 8.02
CA THR A 128 19.97 8.06 9.42
C THR A 128 21.49 8.04 9.58
N SER A 129 22.00 8.61 10.66
CA SER A 129 23.43 8.79 10.95
C SER A 129 24.23 7.49 11.09
N VAL A 130 23.67 6.36 10.67
CA VAL A 130 24.28 5.03 10.69
C VAL A 130 24.63 4.65 9.25
N ILE A 131 25.92 4.50 9.03
CA ILE A 131 26.57 4.15 7.76
C ILE A 131 26.07 2.78 7.29
N THR A 132 25.00 2.74 6.49
CA THR A 132 24.74 1.64 5.57
C THR A 132 24.24 2.17 4.24
N ASN A 133 25.16 2.53 3.35
CA ASN A 133 24.92 2.81 1.92
C ASN A 133 24.48 1.55 1.13
N LYS A 134 23.75 0.62 1.75
CA LYS A 134 23.22 -0.56 1.07
C LYS A 134 21.86 -0.21 0.48
N SER A 135 21.88 0.16 -0.80
CA SER A 135 20.69 0.16 -1.63
C SER A 135 20.31 -1.30 -1.89
N THR A 136 19.16 -1.75 -1.37
CA THR A 136 18.59 -3.04 -1.74
C THR A 136 17.68 -2.81 -2.95
N PRO A 137 18.00 -3.39 -4.12
CA PRO A 137 17.14 -3.30 -5.29
C PRO A 137 15.92 -4.21 -5.14
N TYR A 138 14.77 -3.75 -5.63
CA TYR A 138 13.51 -4.50 -5.66
C TYR A 138 13.05 -4.72 -7.10
N ALA A 139 12.47 -5.89 -7.39
CA ALA A 139 12.05 -6.29 -8.74
C ALA A 139 10.67 -5.73 -9.15
N ARG A 140 9.85 -5.32 -8.17
CA ARG A 140 8.48 -4.85 -8.41
C ARG A 140 8.17 -3.56 -7.68
N ARG A 141 7.33 -2.73 -8.31
CA ARG A 141 6.73 -1.54 -7.72
C ARG A 141 5.21 -1.57 -7.91
N LEU A 142 4.50 -1.42 -6.81
CA LEU A 142 3.06 -1.19 -6.73
C LEU A 142 2.82 0.29 -6.40
N THR A 143 2.00 0.97 -7.19
CA THR A 143 1.62 2.35 -6.97
C THR A 143 0.13 2.47 -6.66
N PHE A 144 -0.26 3.48 -5.87
CA PHE A 144 -1.65 3.81 -5.56
C PHE A 144 -1.96 5.26 -5.90
N GLU A 145 -3.10 5.49 -6.53
CA GLU A 145 -3.70 6.81 -6.70
C GLU A 145 -5.17 6.80 -6.21
N PRO A 146 -5.52 7.56 -5.15
CA PRO A 146 -4.62 8.29 -4.23
C PRO A 146 -3.81 7.32 -3.34
N SER A 147 -3.02 7.82 -2.37
CA SER A 147 -2.37 6.93 -1.39
C SER A 147 -3.38 6.05 -0.66
N ILE A 148 -3.03 4.79 -0.45
CA ILE A 148 -3.84 3.85 0.36
C ILE A 148 -3.96 4.31 1.82
N PHE A 149 -2.97 5.05 2.31
CA PHE A 149 -2.96 5.49 3.70
C PHE A 149 -3.99 6.59 3.98
N PRO A 150 -4.49 6.68 5.22
CA PRO A 150 -5.52 7.66 5.55
C PRO A 150 -4.98 9.10 5.46
N GLY A 151 -5.76 10.01 4.87
CA GLY A 151 -5.47 11.45 4.89
C GLY A 151 -5.93 12.13 6.18
N ALA A 152 -5.63 13.42 6.32
CA ALA A 152 -5.89 14.20 7.55
C ALA A 152 -7.34 14.18 8.05
N GLY A 153 -8.31 14.07 7.13
CA GLY A 153 -9.74 13.98 7.46
C GLY A 153 -10.14 12.70 8.22
N ASN A 154 -9.32 11.65 8.13
CA ASN A 154 -9.57 10.35 8.75
C ASN A 154 -9.04 10.26 10.19
N PHE A 155 -8.33 11.28 10.68
CA PHE A 155 -7.80 11.33 12.03
C PHE A 155 -8.61 12.27 12.91
N LYS A 156 -8.87 11.85 14.16
CA LYS A 156 -9.31 12.74 15.23
C LYS A 156 -8.19 13.76 15.55
N LYS A 157 -8.53 14.86 16.22
CA LYS A 157 -7.53 15.88 16.61
C LYS A 157 -6.50 15.29 17.58
N GLY A 158 -5.27 15.83 17.57
CA GLY A 158 -4.21 15.46 18.51
C GLY A 158 -2.98 14.84 17.84
N GLU A 159 -2.30 13.97 18.57
CA GLU A 159 -1.02 13.38 18.18
C GLU A 159 -1.03 12.67 16.81
N PRO A 160 -2.09 11.91 16.42
CA PRO A 160 -2.12 11.26 15.11
C PRO A 160 -2.02 12.23 13.93
N ARG A 161 -2.69 13.40 14.01
CA ARG A 161 -2.57 14.45 12.98
C ARG A 161 -1.20 15.11 12.96
N ARG A 162 -0.51 15.20 14.10
CA ARG A 162 0.85 15.75 14.19
C ARG A 162 1.84 14.83 13.48
N LEU A 163 1.74 13.53 13.73
CA LEU A 163 2.58 12.52 13.08
C LEU A 163 2.31 12.46 11.57
N LEU A 164 1.04 12.53 11.14
CA LEU A 164 0.70 12.67 9.72
C LEU A 164 1.43 13.86 9.08
N ARG A 165 1.39 15.04 9.70
CA ARG A 165 2.07 16.23 9.17
C ARG A 165 3.59 16.08 9.10
N LEU A 166 4.18 15.35 10.05
CA LEU A 166 5.62 15.16 10.12
C LEU A 166 6.14 14.17 9.06
N TYR A 167 5.44 13.05 8.89
CA TYR A 167 5.88 11.95 8.02
C TYR A 167 5.20 11.92 6.66
N ARG A 168 4.09 12.63 6.49
CA ARG A 168 3.32 12.77 5.24
C ARG A 168 3.01 11.43 4.58
N PHE A 169 2.65 10.43 5.39
CA PHE A 169 2.40 9.09 4.88
C PHE A 169 1.14 9.01 3.99
N ASP A 170 0.26 10.01 4.03
CA ASP A 170 -0.83 10.18 3.07
C ASP A 170 -0.35 10.51 1.65
N GLU A 171 0.93 10.79 1.46
CA GLU A 171 1.56 11.01 0.17
C GLU A 171 2.37 9.79 -0.30
N TRP A 172 2.45 8.74 0.51
CA TRP A 172 3.18 7.53 0.17
C TRP A 172 2.35 6.70 -0.81
N LYS A 173 2.77 6.72 -2.08
CA LYS A 173 2.05 6.06 -3.18
C LYS A 173 2.73 4.80 -3.68
N SER A 174 4.04 4.66 -3.50
CA SER A 174 4.82 3.56 -4.08
C SER A 174 5.25 2.56 -3.02
N PHE A 175 5.09 1.28 -3.32
CA PHE A 175 5.49 0.16 -2.48
C PHE A 175 6.26 -0.85 -3.33
N TYR A 176 7.22 -1.54 -2.74
CA TYR A 176 8.16 -2.38 -3.45
C TYR A 176 8.15 -3.79 -2.87
N SER A 177 8.35 -4.78 -3.73
CA SER A 177 8.44 -6.18 -3.33
C SER A 177 9.49 -6.91 -4.15
N GLU A 178 9.83 -8.14 -3.71
CA GLU A 178 10.84 -9.00 -4.34
C GLU A 178 12.24 -8.37 -4.32
N GLU A 179 12.90 -8.42 -3.16
CA GLU A 179 14.31 -8.03 -3.04
C GLU A 179 15.17 -8.84 -4.02
N ILE A 180 15.93 -8.14 -4.85
CA ILE A 180 16.88 -8.75 -5.77
C ILE A 180 18.16 -9.00 -4.97
N ARG A 181 18.39 -10.27 -4.61
CA ARG A 181 19.67 -10.71 -4.04
C ARG A 181 20.73 -10.70 -5.15
N GLY A 182 21.81 -9.96 -4.91
CA GLY A 182 23.01 -9.98 -5.75
C GLY A 182 23.87 -11.21 -5.53
#